data_AF-A0A0J1EZ68-F1
#
_entry.id   AF-A0A0J1EZ68-F1
#
_cell.length_a   1.000
_cell.length_b   1.000
_cell.length_c   1.000
_cell.angle_alpha   90.00
_cell.angle_beta   90.00
_cell.angle_gamma   90.00
#
_symmetry.space_group_name_H-M   'P 1'
#
loop_
_entity.id
_entity.type
_entity.pdbx_description
1 polymer ?
#
loop_
_entity_poly.entity_id
_entity_poly.type
_entity_poly.pdbx_seq_one_letter_code
_entity_poly.pdbx_strand_id
1 'polypeptide(L)'
;MSLHLLEIVPASPSKDAVTQLIATVSEAVPAAGAEVIESQVTADHGRVFVIVEAEDAVEGLAGTVRSAAGDAATEVTGPDAVRLVGAELEDIKKLRGDAQYLVEWDIPAEITMEQYLARKKANSPKYAEVPEVSFLRTYVREDTAKCLCFYNAPDEASVERARQAVGTPFDRLFKLNV
;
A
#
# COMPACT_ATOMS: atom_id res chain seq x y z
N MET A 1 16.38 0.72 9.35
CA MET A 1 15.59 1.34 8.26
C MET A 1 14.47 0.37 7.98
N SER A 2 13.24 0.80 8.26
CA SER A 2 12.03 -0.01 8.17
C SER A 2 10.98 0.74 7.37
N LEU A 3 10.15 -0.02 6.66
CA LEU A 3 9.08 0.52 5.84
C LEU A 3 7.84 0.73 6.69
N HIS A 4 7.15 1.84 6.43
CA HIS A 4 5.93 2.19 7.13
C HIS A 4 4.84 2.61 6.15
N LEU A 5 3.61 2.21 6.44
CA LEU A 5 2.42 2.59 5.71
C LEU A 5 1.72 3.75 6.42
N LEU A 6 1.39 4.78 5.66
CA LEU A 6 0.43 5.81 6.01
C LEU A 6 -0.78 5.70 5.09
N GLU A 7 -1.97 5.81 5.65
CA GLU A 7 -3.22 5.88 4.90
C GLU A 7 -3.86 7.24 5.15
N ILE A 8 -4.25 7.93 4.08
CA ILE A 8 -4.78 9.28 4.15
C ILE A 8 -6.11 9.32 3.40
N VAL A 9 -7.14 9.85 4.05
CA VAL A 9 -8.42 10.15 3.42
C VAL A 9 -8.43 11.65 3.09
N PRO A 10 -8.39 12.03 1.81
CA PRO A 10 -8.43 13.44 1.40
C PRO A 10 -9.77 14.08 1.78
N ALA A 11 -9.75 15.35 2.18
CA ALA A 11 -10.97 16.12 2.45
C ALA A 11 -11.75 16.43 1.17
N SER A 12 -11.08 16.46 0.02
CA SER A 12 -11.67 16.63 -1.30
C SER A 12 -11.18 15.53 -2.25
N PRO A 13 -12.05 14.59 -2.67
CA PRO A 13 -11.68 13.48 -3.55
C PRO A 13 -11.61 13.96 -5.01
N SER A 14 -10.56 14.71 -5.34
CA SER A 14 -10.28 15.16 -6.70
C SER A 14 -8.80 15.04 -7.03
N LYS A 15 -8.48 14.89 -8.32
CA LYS A 15 -7.10 14.74 -8.79
C LYS A 15 -6.19 15.87 -8.32
N ASP A 16 -6.63 17.11 -8.48
CA ASP A 16 -5.82 18.29 -8.14
C ASP A 16 -5.58 18.37 -6.63
N ALA A 17 -6.61 18.17 -5.82
CA ALA A 17 -6.50 18.20 -4.36
C ALA A 17 -5.59 17.07 -3.84
N VAL A 18 -5.71 15.86 -4.39
CA VAL A 18 -4.87 14.73 -3.98
C VAL A 18 -3.43 14.91 -4.45
N THR A 19 -3.21 15.46 -5.65
CA THR A 19 -1.86 15.77 -6.14
C THR A 19 -1.17 16.78 -5.22
N GLN A 20 -1.88 17.82 -4.80
CA GLN A 20 -1.36 18.80 -3.84
C GLN A 20 -1.09 18.16 -2.47
N LEU A 21 -2.01 17.34 -1.97
CA LEU A 21 -1.85 16.62 -0.70
C LEU A 21 -0.60 15.73 -0.72
N ILE A 22 -0.38 14.96 -1.79
CA ILE A 22 0.82 14.10 -1.95
C ILE A 22 2.09 14.94 -1.96
N ALA A 23 2.10 16.08 -2.67
CA ALA A 23 3.24 16.97 -2.68
C ALA A 23 3.55 17.51 -1.27
N THR A 24 2.53 17.99 -0.55
CA THR A 24 2.66 18.46 0.83
C THR A 24 3.18 17.36 1.77
N VAL A 25 2.67 16.14 1.67
CA VAL A 25 3.15 15.01 2.47
C VAL A 25 4.59 14.67 2.11
N SER A 26 4.94 14.66 0.83
CA SER A 26 6.30 14.35 0.35
C SER A 26 7.34 15.37 0.80
N GLU A 27 6.96 16.64 0.91
CA GLU A 27 7.81 17.71 1.45
C GLU A 27 7.97 17.62 2.98
N ALA A 28 6.96 17.13 3.69
CA ALA A 28 6.97 17.05 5.15
C ALA A 28 7.72 15.83 5.69
N VAL A 29 7.66 14.70 4.99
CA VAL A 29 8.25 13.41 5.41
C VAL A 29 9.76 13.49 5.73
N PRO A 30 10.61 14.20 4.94
CA PRO A 30 12.02 14.37 5.26
C PRO A 30 12.31 15.06 6.60
N ALA A 31 11.43 15.97 7.05
CA ALA A 31 11.60 16.65 8.34
C ALA A 31 11.42 15.68 9.54
N ALA A 32 10.80 14.53 9.32
CA ALA A 32 10.68 13.45 10.27
C ALA A 32 11.76 12.35 10.10
N GLY A 33 12.80 12.61 9.30
CA GLY A 33 13.89 11.64 9.08
C GLY A 33 13.49 10.43 8.24
N ALA A 34 12.49 10.60 7.37
CA ALA A 34 11.96 9.53 6.51
C ALA A 34 12.02 9.92 5.03
N GLU A 35 11.95 8.92 4.16
CA GLU A 35 11.91 9.05 2.69
C GLU A 35 10.61 8.47 2.16
N VAL A 36 9.89 9.20 1.29
CA VAL A 36 8.75 8.61 0.56
C VAL A 36 9.27 7.66 -0.51
N ILE A 37 8.82 6.41 -0.43
CA ILE A 37 9.18 5.33 -1.36
C ILE A 37 8.20 5.27 -2.52
N GLU A 38 6.90 5.32 -2.21
CA GLU A 38 5.85 5.38 -3.21
C GLU A 38 4.56 5.96 -2.62
N SER A 39 3.68 6.44 -3.50
CA SER A 39 2.33 6.86 -3.17
C SER A 39 1.36 6.30 -4.19
N GLN A 40 0.22 5.80 -3.72
CA GLN A 40 -0.80 5.16 -4.55
C GLN A 40 -2.15 5.79 -4.22
N VAL A 41 -2.90 6.17 -5.26
CA VAL A 41 -4.17 6.87 -5.11
C VAL A 41 -5.27 6.01 -5.71
N THR A 42 -6.37 5.86 -4.99
CA THR A 42 -7.55 5.17 -5.52
C THR A 42 -8.16 5.99 -6.66
N ALA A 43 -8.74 5.35 -7.67
CA ALA A 43 -9.23 6.04 -8.87
C ALA A 43 -10.35 7.06 -8.60
N ASP A 44 -11.07 6.89 -7.49
CA ASP A 44 -12.06 7.84 -6.98
C ASP A 44 -11.44 8.99 -6.16
N HIS A 45 -10.12 8.99 -5.95
CA HIS A 45 -9.36 9.95 -5.14
C HIS A 45 -9.78 9.97 -3.66
N GLY A 46 -10.48 8.93 -3.18
CA GLY A 46 -10.96 8.83 -1.81
C GLY A 46 -9.91 8.37 -0.80
N ARG A 47 -8.80 7.79 -1.25
CA ARG A 47 -7.73 7.30 -0.37
C ARG A 47 -6.36 7.39 -1.03
N VAL A 48 -5.37 7.73 -0.22
CA VAL A 48 -3.94 7.74 -0.57
C VAL A 48 -3.20 6.79 0.36
N PHE A 49 -2.42 5.88 -0.22
CA PHE A 49 -1.49 5.02 0.50
C PHE A 49 -0.08 5.54 0.27
N VAL A 50 0.65 5.82 1.33
CA VAL A 50 2.03 6.30 1.25
C VAL A 50 2.93 5.31 1.97
N ILE A 51 3.92 4.79 1.26
CA ILE A 51 4.99 3.98 1.84
C ILE A 51 6.18 4.88 2.07
N VAL A 52 6.69 4.87 3.30
CA VAL A 52 7.93 5.58 3.65
C VAL A 52 8.96 4.60 4.18
N GLU A 53 10.23 4.95 4.03
CA GLU A 53 11.36 4.31 4.69
C GLU A 53 11.89 5.27 5.76
N ALA A 54 12.06 4.79 7.00
CA ALA A 54 12.53 5.59 8.11
C ALA A 54 13.51 4.79 8.98
N GLU A 55 14.33 5.47 9.78
CA GLU A 55 15.04 4.82 10.87
C GLU A 55 14.04 4.26 11.90
N ASP A 56 14.40 3.19 12.62
CA ASP A 56 13.45 2.30 13.33
C ASP A 56 12.66 2.98 14.48
N ALA A 57 12.94 4.25 14.78
CA ALA A 57 12.16 5.10 15.66
C ALA A 57 11.39 6.16 14.84
N VAL A 58 10.16 5.82 14.45
CA VAL A 58 9.25 6.71 13.71
C VAL A 58 8.42 7.58 14.67
N GLU A 59 9.06 8.09 15.72
CA GLU A 59 8.39 8.99 16.65
C GLU A 59 8.04 10.29 15.92
N GLY A 60 6.75 10.60 15.84
CA GLY A 60 6.28 11.89 15.32
C GLY A 60 5.96 11.95 13.82
N LEU A 61 6.28 10.93 13.00
CA LEU A 61 5.95 10.97 11.55
C LEU A 61 4.46 11.19 11.28
N ALA A 62 3.58 10.44 11.96
CA ALA A 62 2.12 10.66 11.84
C ALA A 62 1.73 12.08 12.25
N GLY A 63 2.36 12.62 13.29
CA GLY A 63 2.14 14.00 13.74
C GLY A 63 2.57 15.00 12.67
N THR A 64 3.75 14.84 12.08
CA THR A 64 4.29 15.67 11.00
C THR A 64 3.39 15.62 9.78
N VAL A 65 3.01 14.42 9.32
CA VAL A 65 2.14 14.23 8.15
C VAL A 65 0.75 14.82 8.40
N ARG A 66 0.16 14.58 9.58
CA ARG A 66 -1.14 15.15 9.95
C ARG A 66 -1.11 16.67 10.03
N SER A 67 -0.05 17.23 10.63
CA SER A 67 0.13 18.67 10.73
C SER A 67 0.29 19.32 9.35
N ALA A 68 1.08 18.70 8.47
CA ALA A 68 1.29 19.18 7.10
C ALA A 68 0.03 19.07 6.25
N ALA A 69 -0.69 17.95 6.34
CA ALA A 69 -1.94 17.76 5.61
C ALA A 69 -3.03 18.74 6.08
N GLY A 70 -3.09 19.06 7.37
CA GLY A 70 -4.06 20.01 7.93
C GLY A 70 -5.50 19.69 7.51
N ASP A 71 -6.22 20.71 7.05
CA ASP A 71 -7.61 20.57 6.57
C ASP A 71 -7.74 19.87 5.20
N ALA A 72 -6.63 19.56 4.52
CA ALA A 72 -6.65 18.84 3.25
C ALA A 72 -6.88 17.33 3.43
N ALA A 73 -6.78 16.80 4.65
CA ALA A 73 -7.08 15.41 4.99
C ALA A 73 -8.10 15.32 6.13
N THR A 74 -9.11 14.46 5.97
CA THR A 74 -10.07 14.16 7.03
C THR A 74 -9.55 13.09 7.99
N GLU A 75 -8.69 12.21 7.50
CA GLU A 75 -8.09 11.13 8.29
C GLU A 75 -6.64 10.90 7.84
N VAL A 76 -5.78 10.63 8.81
CA VAL A 76 -4.42 10.11 8.61
C VAL A 76 -4.27 8.94 9.59
N THR A 77 -3.92 7.77 9.09
CA THR A 77 -3.76 6.53 9.86
C THR A 77 -2.36 5.95 9.62
N GLY A 78 -1.80 5.28 10.63
CA GLY A 78 -0.39 4.88 10.70
C GLY A 78 0.47 5.88 11.50
N PRO A 79 1.81 5.85 11.36
CA PRO A 79 2.57 4.91 10.52
C PRO A 79 2.50 3.49 11.08
N ASP A 80 2.12 2.54 10.23
CA ASP A 80 2.16 1.12 10.57
C ASP A 80 3.39 0.48 9.95
N ALA A 81 4.24 -0.17 10.75
CA ALA A 81 5.41 -0.89 10.23
C ALA A 81 4.96 -2.00 9.28
N VAL A 82 5.57 -2.07 8.09
CA VAL A 82 5.24 -3.05 7.05
C VAL A 82 6.47 -3.77 6.52
N ARG A 83 6.24 -5.00 6.10
CA ARG A 83 7.20 -5.82 5.36
C ARG A 83 6.86 -5.86 3.89
N LEU A 84 7.84 -5.58 3.05
CA LEU A 84 7.75 -5.79 1.60
C LEU A 84 7.94 -7.28 1.28
N VAL A 85 7.07 -7.83 0.44
CA VAL A 85 7.14 -9.24 0.01
C VAL A 85 6.83 -9.38 -1.48
N GLY A 86 7.77 -9.97 -2.22
CA GLY A 86 7.63 -10.30 -3.64
C GLY A 86 8.27 -9.29 -4.60
N ALA A 87 8.93 -8.26 -4.07
CA ALA A 87 9.75 -7.31 -4.81
C ALA A 87 10.91 -6.84 -3.92
N GLU A 88 11.94 -6.27 -4.55
CA GLU A 88 13.05 -5.63 -3.86
C GLU A 88 12.82 -4.11 -3.77
N LEU A 89 13.21 -3.50 -2.65
CA LEU A 89 12.98 -2.08 -2.40
C LEU A 89 13.64 -1.18 -3.46
N GLU A 90 14.86 -1.54 -3.90
CA GLU A 90 15.57 -0.80 -4.95
C GLU A 90 14.81 -0.77 -6.27
N ASP A 91 14.08 -1.84 -6.60
CA ASP A 91 13.29 -1.89 -7.83
C ASP A 91 12.05 -0.99 -7.70
N ILE A 92 11.45 -0.92 -6.52
CA ILE A 92 10.32 -0.01 -6.25
C ILE A 92 10.74 1.45 -6.37
N LYS A 93 11.90 1.83 -5.83
CA LYS A 93 12.43 3.21 -5.97
C LYS A 93 12.67 3.61 -7.44
N LYS A 94 12.91 2.63 -8.33
CA LYS A 94 13.07 2.85 -9.77
C LYS A 94 11.72 2.90 -10.49
N LEU A 95 10.70 2.21 -9.98
CA LEU A 95 9.35 2.22 -10.51
C LEU A 95 8.71 3.59 -10.26
N ARG A 96 8.04 4.14 -11.28
CA ARG A 96 7.36 5.45 -11.20
C ARG A 96 5.85 5.29 -10.96
N GLY A 97 5.46 4.28 -10.19
CA GLY A 97 4.06 4.08 -9.77
C GLY A 97 3.18 3.31 -10.77
N ASP A 98 3.61 2.13 -11.22
CA ASP A 98 2.97 1.40 -12.32
C ASP A 98 1.96 0.31 -11.91
N ALA A 99 1.33 0.43 -10.74
CA ALA A 99 0.30 -0.53 -10.31
C ALA A 99 -1.10 -0.05 -10.74
N GLN A 100 -1.89 -0.95 -11.33
CA GLN A 100 -3.25 -0.63 -11.77
C GLN A 100 -4.31 -0.95 -10.72
N TYR A 101 -4.05 -1.92 -9.84
CA TYR A 101 -4.98 -2.34 -8.80
C TYR A 101 -4.26 -2.59 -7.47
N LEU A 102 -4.99 -2.31 -6.39
CA LEU A 102 -4.64 -2.64 -5.01
C LEU A 102 -5.77 -3.46 -4.41
N VAL A 103 -5.46 -4.56 -3.73
CA VAL A 103 -6.41 -5.22 -2.84
C VAL A 103 -5.94 -5.09 -1.40
N GLU A 104 -6.89 -4.93 -0.49
CA GLU A 104 -6.67 -5.01 0.94
C GLU A 104 -7.27 -6.29 1.50
N TRP A 105 -6.55 -6.88 2.45
CA TRP A 105 -7.09 -7.93 3.28
C TRP A 105 -6.82 -7.60 4.74
N ASP A 106 -7.89 -7.51 5.52
CA ASP A 106 -7.88 -7.50 6.98
C ASP A 106 -7.63 -8.94 7.44
N ILE A 107 -6.41 -9.19 7.89
CA ILE A 107 -5.95 -10.54 8.19
C ILE A 107 -6.53 -10.95 9.55
N PRO A 108 -7.20 -12.11 9.65
CA PRO A 108 -7.70 -12.61 10.93
C PRO A 108 -6.58 -12.70 11.98
N ALA A 109 -6.87 -12.28 13.21
CA ALA A 109 -5.88 -12.14 14.29
C ALA A 109 -5.19 -13.46 14.68
N GLU A 110 -5.80 -14.61 14.34
CA GLU A 110 -5.23 -15.94 14.53
C GLU A 110 -4.11 -16.29 13.54
N ILE A 111 -3.98 -15.55 12.42
CA ILE A 111 -2.96 -15.79 11.40
C ILE A 111 -1.67 -15.07 11.82
N THR A 112 -0.62 -15.84 12.07
CA THR A 112 0.71 -15.29 12.34
C THR A 112 1.42 -14.85 11.06
N MET A 113 2.41 -13.96 11.18
CA MET A 113 3.29 -13.59 10.06
C MET A 113 3.93 -14.83 9.40
N GLU A 114 4.36 -15.82 10.18
CA GLU A 114 4.94 -17.06 9.65
C GLU A 114 3.92 -17.82 8.79
N GLN A 115 2.70 -18.01 9.30
CA GLN A 115 1.63 -18.69 8.56
C GLN A 115 1.25 -17.92 7.29
N TYR A 116 1.18 -16.59 7.38
CA TYR A 116 0.92 -15.71 6.24
C TYR A 116 1.98 -15.92 5.14
N LEU A 117 3.27 -15.84 5.49
CA LEU A 117 4.36 -16.00 4.54
C LEU A 117 4.44 -17.42 3.96
N ALA A 118 4.20 -18.45 4.78
CA ALA A 118 4.15 -19.83 4.32
C ALA A 118 3.03 -20.05 3.29
N ARG A 119 1.82 -19.55 3.57
CA ARG A 119 0.68 -19.59 2.65
C ARG A 119 0.99 -18.85 1.36
N LYS A 120 1.57 -17.65 1.45
CA LYS A 120 1.94 -16.86 0.27
C LYS A 120 2.96 -17.61 -0.59
N LYS A 121 4.03 -18.16 0.01
CA LYS A 121 5.02 -18.97 -0.72
C LYS A 121 4.40 -20.18 -1.42
N ALA A 122 3.48 -20.88 -0.76
CA ALA A 122 2.81 -22.05 -1.32
C ALA A 122 1.84 -21.72 -2.46
N ASN A 123 1.17 -20.56 -2.40
CA ASN A 123 0.13 -20.20 -3.36
C ASN A 123 0.59 -19.26 -4.49
N SER A 124 1.67 -18.49 -4.32
CA SER A 124 2.18 -17.59 -5.37
C SER A 124 2.41 -18.26 -6.74
N PRO A 125 2.87 -19.52 -6.84
CA PRO A 125 3.01 -20.19 -8.15
C PRO A 125 1.68 -20.31 -8.93
N LYS A 126 0.54 -20.29 -8.25
CA LYS A 126 -0.79 -20.42 -8.88
C LYS A 126 -1.21 -19.18 -9.68
N TYR A 127 -0.49 -18.06 -9.57
CA TYR A 127 -0.69 -16.93 -10.50
C TYR A 127 -0.44 -17.34 -11.97
N ALA A 128 0.32 -18.40 -12.22
CA ALA A 128 0.47 -18.96 -13.57
C ALA A 128 -0.84 -19.46 -14.20
N GLU A 129 -1.89 -19.69 -13.39
CA GLU A 129 -3.23 -20.08 -13.84
C GLU A 129 -4.04 -18.87 -14.36
N VAL A 130 -3.58 -17.63 -14.12
CA VAL A 130 -4.24 -16.38 -14.54
C VAL A 130 -3.21 -15.47 -15.23
N PRO A 131 -2.71 -15.85 -16.43
CA PRO A 131 -1.55 -15.22 -17.06
C PRO A 131 -1.76 -13.77 -17.48
N GLU A 132 -3.00 -13.30 -17.58
CA GLU A 132 -3.33 -11.89 -17.83
C GLU A 132 -3.12 -10.98 -16.61
N VAL A 133 -2.85 -11.55 -15.43
CA VAL A 133 -2.60 -10.81 -14.19
C VAL A 133 -1.14 -10.92 -13.79
N SER A 134 -0.53 -9.77 -13.52
CA SER A 134 0.80 -9.67 -12.93
C SER A 134 0.68 -9.24 -11.47
N PHE A 135 1.02 -10.15 -10.54
CA PHE A 135 1.26 -9.78 -9.15
C PHE A 135 2.58 -9.01 -9.05
N LEU A 136 2.55 -7.83 -8.43
CA LEU A 136 3.70 -6.93 -8.36
C LEU A 136 4.41 -7.04 -7.02
N ARG A 137 3.69 -6.79 -5.92
CA ARG A 137 4.25 -6.71 -4.57
C ARG A 137 3.17 -6.75 -3.50
N THR A 138 3.60 -6.98 -2.26
CA THR A 138 2.76 -6.81 -1.08
C THR A 138 3.48 -6.04 0.01
N TYR A 139 2.75 -5.15 0.67
CA TYR A 139 3.10 -4.65 2.00
C TYR A 139 2.18 -5.31 3.02
N VAL A 140 2.74 -6.10 3.93
CA VAL A 140 2.01 -6.69 5.06
C VAL A 140 2.43 -5.98 6.34
N ARG A 141 1.49 -5.57 7.19
CA ARG A 141 1.86 -4.98 8.49
C ARG A 141 2.62 -6.00 9.34
N GLU A 142 3.61 -5.53 10.08
CA GLU A 142 4.41 -6.38 10.99
C GLU A 142 3.55 -6.96 12.13
N ASP A 143 2.48 -6.27 12.54
CA ASP A 143 1.47 -6.80 13.46
C ASP A 143 0.49 -7.80 12.82
N THR A 144 0.63 -8.06 11.51
CA THR A 144 -0.23 -8.96 10.72
C THR A 144 -1.71 -8.56 10.74
N ALA A 145 -2.05 -7.28 10.97
CA ALA A 145 -3.45 -6.84 10.96
C ALA A 145 -4.02 -6.67 9.55
N LYS A 146 -3.21 -6.23 8.58
CA LYS A 146 -3.61 -6.09 7.18
C LYS A 146 -2.47 -6.31 6.20
N CYS A 147 -2.82 -6.59 4.94
CA CYS A 147 -1.89 -6.48 3.82
C CYS A 147 -2.48 -5.74 2.61
N LEU A 148 -1.61 -5.04 1.87
CA LEU A 148 -1.90 -4.42 0.59
C LEU A 148 -1.19 -5.21 -0.52
N CYS A 149 -1.91 -5.78 -1.48
CA CYS A 149 -1.30 -6.46 -2.64
C CYS A 149 -1.57 -5.70 -3.94
N PHE A 150 -0.53 -5.52 -4.76
CA PHE A 150 -0.56 -4.72 -5.97
C PHE A 150 -0.53 -5.60 -7.23
N TYR A 151 -1.32 -5.21 -8.22
CA TYR A 151 -1.50 -5.96 -9.46
C TYR A 151 -1.54 -5.07 -10.69
N ASN A 152 -1.09 -5.62 -11.82
CA ASN A 152 -1.49 -5.19 -13.15
C ASN A 152 -2.41 -6.25 -13.75
N ALA A 153 -3.51 -5.79 -14.34
CA ALA A 153 -4.58 -6.64 -14.85
C ALA A 153 -5.43 -5.85 -15.85
N PRO A 154 -6.14 -6.52 -16.78
CA PRO A 154 -7.03 -5.81 -17.71
C PRO A 154 -8.26 -5.21 -17.02
N ASP A 155 -8.76 -5.85 -15.96
CA ASP A 155 -9.98 -5.47 -15.25
C ASP A 155 -10.00 -6.02 -13.81
N GLU A 156 -10.95 -5.55 -12.99
CA GLU A 156 -11.16 -5.97 -11.61
C GLU A 156 -11.48 -7.47 -11.51
N ALA A 157 -12.31 -8.00 -12.41
CA ALA A 157 -12.68 -9.41 -12.44
C ALA A 157 -11.47 -10.33 -12.61
N SER A 158 -10.44 -9.87 -13.33
CA SER A 158 -9.18 -10.59 -13.48
C SER A 158 -8.39 -10.64 -12.18
N VAL A 159 -8.36 -9.54 -11.42
CA VAL A 159 -7.77 -9.53 -10.08
C VAL A 159 -8.53 -10.47 -9.14
N GLU A 160 -9.86 -10.49 -9.19
CA GLU A 160 -10.68 -11.43 -8.41
C GLU A 160 -10.36 -12.90 -8.73
N ARG A 161 -10.26 -13.26 -10.02
CA ARG A 161 -9.83 -14.61 -10.44
C ARG A 161 -8.44 -14.95 -9.92
N ALA A 162 -7.51 -14.00 -9.96
CA ALA A 162 -6.17 -14.21 -9.41
C ALA A 162 -6.20 -14.46 -7.90
N ARG A 163 -7.04 -13.73 -7.14
CA ARG A 163 -7.26 -13.96 -5.70
C ARG A 163 -7.89 -15.32 -5.40
N GLN A 164 -8.83 -15.74 -6.24
CA GLN A 164 -9.44 -17.07 -6.17
C GLN A 164 -8.42 -18.18 -6.44
N ALA A 165 -7.58 -18.04 -7.47
CA ALA A 165 -6.55 -19.04 -7.82
C ALA A 165 -5.54 -19.23 -6.68
N VAL A 166 -5.05 -18.15 -6.07
CA VAL A 166 -4.18 -18.22 -4.89
C VAL A 166 -4.94 -18.51 -3.59
N GLY A 167 -6.25 -18.71 -3.68
CA GLY A 167 -7.15 -19.06 -2.60
C GLY A 167 -7.08 -18.11 -1.41
N THR A 168 -6.82 -16.82 -1.63
CA THR A 168 -6.60 -15.84 -0.55
C THR A 168 -7.66 -14.75 -0.61
N PRO A 169 -8.48 -14.58 0.46
CA PRO A 169 -9.55 -13.60 0.48
C PRO A 169 -9.01 -12.17 0.44
N PHE A 170 -9.88 -11.22 0.16
CA PHE A 170 -9.63 -9.79 0.26
C PHE A 170 -10.95 -9.12 0.66
N ASP A 171 -10.87 -7.99 1.34
CA ASP A 171 -12.04 -7.24 1.81
C ASP A 171 -12.38 -6.07 0.89
N ARG A 172 -11.33 -5.49 0.28
CA ARG A 172 -11.45 -4.29 -0.56
C ARG A 172 -10.57 -4.44 -1.80
N LEU A 173 -11.06 -3.95 -2.93
CA LEU A 173 -10.34 -3.88 -4.19
C LEU A 173 -10.49 -2.45 -4.72
N PHE A 174 -9.37 -1.88 -5.12
CA PHE A 174 -9.29 -0.52 -5.64
C PHE A 174 -8.60 -0.53 -6.99
N LYS A 175 -9.23 0.11 -7.97
CA LYS A 175 -8.49 0.62 -9.13
C LYS A 175 -7.63 1.79 -8.69
N LEU A 176 -6.39 1.84 -9.16
CA LEU A 176 -5.44 2.90 -8.88
C LEU A 176 -5.38 3.89 -10.05
N ASN A 177 -5.13 5.15 -9.73
CA ASN A 177 -4.93 6.20 -10.71
C ASN A 177 -3.91 7.20 -10.18
N VAL A 178 -3.00 7.66 -11.05
CA VAL A 178 -2.03 8.70 -10.71
C VAL A 178 -2.53 10.07 -11.18
#